data_AF-A0A1X1VH41-F1
#
_entry.id   AF-A0A1X1VH41-F1
#
_cell.length_a   1.000
_cell.length_b   1.000
_cell.length_c   1.000
_cell.angle_alpha   90.00
_cell.angle_beta   90.00
_cell.angle_gamma   90.00
#
_symmetry.space_group_name_H-M   'P 1'
#
loop_
_entity.id
_entity.type
_entity.pdbx_description
1 polymer ?
#
loop_
_entity_poly.entity_id
_entity_poly.type
_entity_poly.pdbx_seq_one_letter_code
_entity_poly.pdbx_strand_id
1 'polypeptide(L)'
;MAAHRMAAVDAQFYWMSAKVPNDQFLLYAFDGEAVAVERAVAQLLDRARACSDLRMRVHDGSALTYPQWVAARVEPEQVIRHQLTDDSWHGCLAAVAGLADEQLDVRRMPWRVHVFTPVVGIPGVSGAGTVAVVQVAHALGDGARASTMAAWLFGRAAPVASVAAPRRGVLPWRAAAAACAHRRLVRDTRSGRLAPGAGSRPLLPTNARPQGARVVRTLVRQRSQLPGPTVTVAVLAAVSAALFRLLGGPAESLAAEVPMAKPGAPRAYNHFGNVAVGLYPALGRAERVGRIAADLTNARRRMQHPAVRAADLAFATVPAALLRWGVSQFDADARPARVAGNTVVSSVHRGAADLHFGAAPVVLTAGYPALSPAMGLTHGVHGIGDTIAISVHAAASAIPDIDAYVELLDGALR
;
A
#
# COMPACT_ATOMS: atom_id res chain seq x y z
N MET A 1 -21.07 8.40 16.68
CA MET A 1 -20.88 6.94 16.63
C MET A 1 -20.47 6.45 18.00
N ALA A 2 -20.98 5.29 18.43
CA ALA A 2 -20.53 4.63 19.65
C ALA A 2 -19.08 4.13 19.48
N ALA A 3 -18.30 4.16 20.55
CA ALA A 3 -16.95 3.61 20.54
C ALA A 3 -16.97 2.13 20.16
N HIS A 4 -16.09 1.71 19.25
CA HIS A 4 -15.98 0.30 18.88
C HIS A 4 -14.54 -0.19 18.96
N ARG A 5 -14.38 -1.45 19.35
CA ARG A 5 -13.07 -2.09 19.48
C ARG A 5 -12.39 -2.20 18.12
N MET A 6 -11.09 -1.89 18.09
CA MET A 6 -10.20 -2.11 16.96
C MET A 6 -9.97 -3.62 16.75
N ALA A 7 -9.98 -4.08 15.50
CA ALA A 7 -9.69 -5.47 15.19
C ALA A 7 -8.22 -5.80 15.50
N ALA A 8 -7.92 -7.08 15.78
CA ALA A 8 -6.58 -7.48 16.21
C ALA A 8 -5.48 -7.12 15.21
N VAL A 9 -5.76 -7.25 13.91
CA VAL A 9 -4.81 -6.90 12.84
C VAL A 9 -4.60 -5.39 12.75
N ASP A 10 -5.66 -4.59 12.86
CA ASP A 10 -5.55 -3.13 12.85
C ASP A 10 -4.76 -2.63 14.08
N ALA A 11 -4.95 -3.27 15.24
CA ALA A 11 -4.20 -2.98 16.46
C ALA A 11 -2.72 -3.39 16.35
N GLN A 12 -2.42 -4.48 15.64
CA GLN A 12 -1.05 -4.83 15.32
C GLN A 12 -0.38 -3.74 14.47
N PHE A 13 -1.05 -3.24 13.41
CA PHE A 13 -0.52 -2.12 12.61
C PHE A 13 -0.32 -0.86 13.43
N TYR A 14 -1.27 -0.52 14.30
CA TYR A 14 -1.15 0.62 15.21
C TYR A 14 0.02 0.49 16.20
N TRP A 15 0.20 -0.66 16.85
CA TRP A 15 1.33 -0.83 17.78
C TRP A 15 2.67 -0.94 17.07
N MET A 16 2.70 -1.51 15.86
CA MET A 16 3.91 -1.59 15.03
C MET A 16 4.35 -0.23 14.50
N SER A 17 3.45 0.76 14.35
CA SER A 17 3.81 2.09 13.84
C SER A 17 4.80 2.82 14.74
N ALA A 18 4.82 2.50 16.04
CA ALA A 18 5.79 3.02 17.00
C ALA A 18 7.22 2.46 16.79
N LYS A 19 7.36 1.38 16.00
CA LYS A 19 8.65 0.73 15.70
C LYS A 19 9.09 0.96 14.26
N VAL A 20 8.15 0.91 13.33
CA VAL A 20 8.38 1.13 11.90
C VAL A 20 7.29 2.07 11.39
N PRO A 21 7.63 3.30 10.96
CA PRO A 21 6.72 4.21 10.28
C PRO A 21 5.91 3.48 9.20
N ASN A 22 4.58 3.65 9.20
CA ASN A 22 3.70 2.85 8.34
C ASN A 22 2.52 3.62 7.75
N ASP A 23 2.51 4.95 7.83
CA ASP A 23 1.50 5.73 7.13
C ASP A 23 1.55 5.49 5.61
N GLN A 24 0.36 5.51 5.01
CA GLN A 24 0.18 5.40 3.56
C GLN A 24 -0.03 6.77 2.96
N PHE A 25 0.64 7.04 1.84
CA PHE A 25 0.57 8.32 1.11
C PHE A 25 -0.05 8.07 -0.26
N LEU A 26 -1.31 8.51 -0.44
CA LEU A 26 -2.05 8.35 -1.68
C LEU A 26 -2.08 9.69 -2.42
N LEU A 27 -1.30 9.79 -3.49
CA LEU A 27 -1.21 10.98 -4.32
C LEU A 27 -2.30 11.01 -5.39
N TYR A 28 -2.93 12.16 -5.58
CA TYR A 28 -3.84 12.48 -6.68
C TYR A 28 -3.40 13.81 -7.29
N ALA A 29 -3.25 13.85 -8.61
CA ALA A 29 -2.99 15.09 -9.32
C ALA A 29 -4.22 15.48 -10.13
N PHE A 30 -4.53 16.78 -10.13
CA PHE A 30 -5.71 17.36 -10.75
C PHE A 30 -5.28 18.41 -11.79
N ASP A 31 -5.96 18.42 -12.94
CA ASP A 31 -5.74 19.38 -14.02
C ASP A 31 -6.38 20.72 -13.66
N GLY A 32 -5.54 21.73 -13.47
CA GLY A 32 -5.95 23.07 -13.09
C GLY A 32 -5.47 23.48 -11.70
N GLU A 33 -5.09 24.76 -11.62
CA GLU A 33 -4.92 25.45 -10.36
C GLU A 33 -6.28 25.52 -9.66
N ALA A 34 -6.32 25.22 -8.37
CA ALA A 34 -7.52 25.44 -7.59
C ALA A 34 -7.70 26.94 -7.35
N VAL A 35 -8.26 27.67 -8.33
CA VAL A 35 -8.56 29.12 -8.25
C VAL A 35 -9.36 29.49 -6.99
N ALA A 36 -10.07 28.52 -6.40
CA ALA A 36 -10.68 28.61 -5.08
C ALA A 36 -10.25 27.43 -4.17
N VAL A 37 -8.95 27.30 -3.86
CA VAL A 37 -8.42 26.26 -2.94
C VAL A 37 -9.25 26.18 -1.66
N GLU A 38 -9.60 27.32 -1.05
CA GLU A 38 -10.46 27.37 0.15
C GLU A 38 -11.80 26.68 -0.03
N ARG A 39 -12.45 26.88 -1.18
CA ARG A 39 -13.73 26.24 -1.48
C ARG A 39 -13.56 24.73 -1.68
N ALA A 40 -12.51 24.31 -2.36
CA ALA A 40 -12.19 22.89 -2.55
C ALA A 40 -11.88 22.20 -1.20
N VAL A 41 -11.13 22.87 -0.31
CA VAL A 41 -10.83 22.38 1.04
C VAL A 41 -12.10 22.31 1.90
N ALA A 42 -12.96 23.33 1.85
CA ALA A 42 -14.23 23.32 2.57
C ALA A 42 -15.12 22.14 2.12
N GLN A 43 -15.23 21.91 0.81
CA GLN A 43 -15.96 20.76 0.26
C GLN A 43 -15.36 19.42 0.72
N LEU A 44 -14.03 19.29 0.72
CA LEU A 44 -13.34 18.10 1.20
C LEU A 44 -13.65 17.84 2.68
N LEU A 45 -13.59 18.87 3.52
CA LEU A 45 -13.90 18.78 4.96
C LEU A 45 -15.36 18.43 5.22
N ASP A 46 -16.31 18.97 4.45
CA ASP A 46 -17.73 18.61 4.55
C ASP A 46 -17.98 17.15 4.20
N ARG A 47 -17.32 16.66 3.14
CA ARG A 47 -17.36 15.24 2.79
C ARG A 47 -16.72 14.37 3.85
N ALA A 48 -15.60 14.80 4.44
CA ALA A 48 -15.00 14.10 5.57
C ALA A 48 -15.95 14.01 6.77
N ARG A 49 -16.67 15.10 7.09
CA ARG A 49 -17.69 15.13 8.16
C ARG A 49 -18.88 14.21 7.87
N ALA A 50 -19.19 13.94 6.60
CA ALA A 50 -20.25 13.01 6.21
C ALA A 50 -19.82 11.54 6.30
N CYS A 51 -18.52 11.23 6.37
CA CYS A 51 -18.02 9.87 6.53
C CYS A 51 -17.84 9.52 8.02
N SER A 52 -18.33 8.37 8.44
CA SER A 52 -18.09 7.83 9.78
C SER A 52 -16.60 7.58 10.02
N ASP A 53 -15.92 6.92 9.09
CA ASP A 53 -14.56 6.44 9.30
C ASP A 53 -13.52 7.58 9.36
N LEU A 54 -13.84 8.73 8.76
CA LEU A 54 -13.01 9.94 8.79
C LEU A 54 -13.26 10.79 10.05
N ARG A 55 -14.29 10.46 10.85
CA ARG A 55 -14.65 11.13 12.12
C ARG A 55 -14.27 10.29 13.33
N MET A 56 -13.10 9.66 13.28
CA MET A 56 -12.63 8.81 14.38
C MET A 56 -11.18 9.09 14.71
N ARG A 57 -10.79 8.67 15.91
CA ARG A 57 -9.40 8.60 16.38
C ARG A 57 -9.24 7.39 17.29
N VAL A 58 -8.01 7.03 17.60
CA VAL A 58 -7.71 5.92 18.51
C VAL A 58 -7.78 6.38 19.96
N HIS A 59 -8.49 5.62 20.78
CA HIS A 59 -8.36 5.62 22.22
C HIS A 59 -7.66 4.32 22.64
N ASP A 60 -6.40 4.41 23.06
CA ASP A 60 -5.56 3.22 23.33
C ASP A 60 -6.06 2.41 24.55
N GLY A 61 -6.69 3.08 25.52
CA GLY A 61 -7.20 2.45 26.73
C GLY A 61 -6.07 1.88 27.60
N SER A 62 -6.24 0.65 28.09
CA SER A 62 -5.25 -0.04 28.93
C SER A 62 -4.42 -1.06 28.14
N ALA A 63 -3.27 -1.47 28.69
CA ALA A 63 -2.41 -2.49 28.10
C ALA A 63 -3.08 -3.88 27.95
N LEU A 64 -4.14 -4.15 28.74
CA LEU A 64 -4.86 -5.42 28.75
C LEU A 64 -5.97 -5.51 27.69
N THR A 65 -6.34 -4.37 27.11
CA THR A 65 -7.46 -4.26 26.16
C THR A 65 -6.97 -3.85 24.78
N TYR A 66 -7.77 -4.18 23.76
CA TYR A 66 -7.54 -3.62 22.43
C TYR A 66 -7.92 -2.13 22.42
N PRO A 67 -7.22 -1.29 21.62
CA PRO A 67 -7.61 0.08 21.40
C PRO A 67 -9.04 0.17 20.85
N GLN A 68 -9.67 1.32 21.02
CA GLN A 68 -11.00 1.60 20.51
C GLN A 68 -10.94 2.74 19.51
N TRP A 69 -11.75 2.63 18.45
CA TRP A 69 -12.10 3.75 17.62
C TRP A 69 -13.19 4.55 18.33
N VAL A 70 -12.93 5.82 18.58
CA VAL A 70 -13.87 6.75 19.22
C VAL A 70 -14.16 7.91 18.28
N ALA A 71 -15.35 8.49 18.40
CA ALA A 71 -15.73 9.64 17.60
C ALA A 71 -14.76 10.81 17.81
N ALA A 72 -14.42 11.49 16.71
CA ALA A 72 -13.59 12.68 16.67
C ALA A 72 -14.21 13.69 15.69
N ARG A 73 -13.93 14.97 15.93
CA ARG A 73 -14.30 16.03 14.99
C ARG A 73 -13.29 16.08 13.84
N VAL A 74 -13.77 16.51 12.68
CA VAL A 74 -12.91 16.88 11.56
C VAL A 74 -12.62 18.36 11.71
N GLU A 75 -11.37 18.67 12.00
CA GLU A 75 -10.87 20.03 12.17
C GLU A 75 -10.22 20.51 10.86
N PRO A 76 -9.97 21.83 10.70
CA PRO A 76 -9.24 22.36 9.55
C PRO A 76 -7.79 21.86 9.47
N GLU A 77 -7.19 21.48 10.61
CA GLU A 77 -5.81 20.97 10.72
C GLU A 77 -5.56 19.66 9.94
N GLN A 78 -6.64 18.96 9.55
CA GLN A 78 -6.61 17.78 8.69
C GLN A 78 -6.19 18.12 7.26
N VAL A 79 -6.15 19.40 6.88
CA VAL A 79 -5.71 19.83 5.56
C VAL A 79 -4.56 20.81 5.71
N ILE A 80 -3.37 20.41 5.24
CA ILE A 80 -2.18 21.25 5.23
C ILE A 80 -1.90 21.69 3.81
N ARG A 81 -1.61 22.99 3.64
CA ARG A 81 -1.16 23.55 2.38
C ARG A 81 0.33 23.75 2.42
N HIS A 82 0.99 23.30 1.37
CA HIS A 82 2.42 23.42 1.23
C HIS A 82 2.74 24.44 0.14
N GLN A 83 3.61 25.38 0.47
CA GLN A 83 4.26 26.22 -0.52
C GLN A 83 5.56 25.54 -0.92
N LEU A 84 5.67 25.19 -2.20
CA LEU A 84 6.86 24.55 -2.73
C LEU A 84 7.90 25.62 -3.09
N THR A 85 9.16 25.40 -2.71
CA THR A 85 10.29 26.20 -3.19
C THR A 85 10.58 25.92 -4.66
N ASP A 86 10.39 24.67 -5.08
CA ASP A 86 10.43 24.20 -6.46
C ASP A 86 9.04 23.66 -6.81
N ASP A 87 8.29 24.44 -7.60
CA ASP A 87 6.93 24.12 -8.01
C ASP A 87 6.87 23.07 -9.13
N SER A 88 8.01 22.55 -9.59
CA SER A 88 8.03 21.46 -10.56
C SER A 88 7.46 20.17 -9.98
N TRP A 89 7.03 19.27 -10.87
CA TRP A 89 6.63 17.92 -10.50
C TRP A 89 7.72 17.18 -9.71
N HIS A 90 9.00 17.40 -10.04
CA HIS A 90 10.11 16.81 -9.28
C HIS A 90 10.21 17.39 -7.87
N GLY A 91 10.10 18.72 -7.71
CA GLY A 91 10.05 19.39 -6.42
C GLY A 91 8.88 18.93 -5.55
N CYS A 92 7.70 18.78 -6.16
CA CYS A 92 6.52 18.23 -5.51
C CYS A 92 6.77 16.78 -5.03
N LEU A 93 7.31 15.91 -5.87
CA LEU A 93 7.65 14.53 -5.50
C LEU A 93 8.70 14.46 -4.37
N ALA A 94 9.68 15.37 -4.36
CA ALA A 94 10.65 15.47 -3.28
C ALA A 94 9.98 15.86 -1.95
N ALA A 95 9.06 16.83 -1.98
CA ALA A 95 8.27 17.20 -0.80
C ALA A 95 7.39 16.03 -0.31
N VAL A 96 6.75 15.29 -1.23
CA VAL A 96 5.95 14.10 -0.90
C VAL A 96 6.78 12.99 -0.29
N ALA A 97 8.02 12.77 -0.76
CA ALA A 97 8.94 11.82 -0.13
C ALA A 97 9.31 12.24 1.30
N GLY A 98 9.46 13.54 1.55
CA GLY A 98 9.72 14.11 2.88
C GLY A 98 8.59 13.89 3.89
N LEU A 99 7.33 13.79 3.44
CA LEU A 99 6.18 13.52 4.33
C LEU A 99 6.30 12.19 5.09
N ALA A 100 7.12 11.26 4.62
CA ALA A 100 7.37 10.00 5.33
C ALA A 100 7.98 10.21 6.73
N ASP A 101 8.65 11.34 6.98
CA ASP A 101 9.20 11.70 8.29
C ASP A 101 8.15 12.28 9.25
N GLU A 102 6.99 12.69 8.73
CA GLU A 102 5.89 13.30 9.47
C GLU A 102 4.74 12.31 9.73
N GLN A 103 5.01 11.27 10.53
CA GLN A 103 3.97 10.27 10.85
C GLN A 103 2.81 10.85 11.68
N LEU A 104 1.62 10.34 11.44
CA LEU A 104 0.39 10.71 12.15
C LEU A 104 0.39 10.15 13.59
N ASP A 105 -0.03 10.99 14.53
CA ASP A 105 -0.54 10.49 15.80
C ASP A 105 -2.02 10.10 15.65
N VAL A 106 -2.27 8.81 15.46
CA VAL A 106 -3.60 8.21 15.27
C VAL A 106 -4.54 8.46 16.45
N ARG A 107 -4.00 8.82 17.64
CA ARG A 107 -4.80 9.20 18.81
C ARG A 107 -5.42 10.59 18.67
N ARG A 108 -4.83 11.44 17.81
CA ARG A 108 -5.31 12.79 17.46
C ARG A 108 -6.04 12.78 16.12
N MET A 109 -5.38 12.32 15.05
CA MET A 109 -5.93 12.28 13.70
C MET A 109 -5.39 11.06 12.94
N PRO A 110 -6.24 10.15 12.44
CA PRO A 110 -5.78 8.96 11.71
C PRO A 110 -5.60 9.20 10.21
N TRP A 111 -5.88 10.41 9.74
CA TRP A 111 -5.69 10.83 8.36
C TRP A 111 -5.45 12.34 8.26
N ARG A 112 -4.85 12.77 7.16
CA ARG A 112 -4.61 14.17 6.77
C ARG A 112 -4.52 14.28 5.25
N VAL A 113 -4.77 15.46 4.69
CA VAL A 113 -4.57 15.78 3.28
C VAL A 113 -3.54 16.90 3.15
N HIS A 114 -2.52 16.67 2.32
CA HIS A 114 -1.49 17.65 1.98
C HIS A 114 -1.81 18.18 0.58
N VAL A 115 -1.96 19.49 0.44
CA VAL A 115 -2.29 20.15 -0.82
C VAL A 115 -1.08 20.96 -1.28
N PHE A 116 -0.64 20.69 -2.51
CA PHE A 116 0.44 21.39 -3.20
C PHE A 116 -0.15 22.05 -4.44
N THR A 117 -0.06 23.37 -4.52
CA THR A 117 -0.52 24.15 -5.67
C THR A 117 0.13 25.53 -5.65
N PRO A 118 0.57 26.07 -6.80
CA PRO A 118 0.61 25.41 -8.12
C PRO A 118 1.68 24.31 -8.20
N VAL A 119 1.50 23.35 -9.10
CA VAL A 119 2.54 22.38 -9.48
C VAL A 119 2.64 22.31 -11.02
N VAL A 120 3.82 22.54 -11.58
CA VAL A 120 4.07 22.56 -13.02
C VAL A 120 4.72 21.26 -13.52
N GLY A 121 4.41 20.86 -14.76
CA GLY A 121 5.00 19.66 -15.36
C GLY A 121 4.43 18.33 -14.85
N ILE A 122 3.24 18.35 -14.26
CA ILE A 122 2.51 17.12 -13.91
C ILE A 122 2.25 16.33 -15.21
N PRO A 123 2.59 15.03 -15.28
CA PRO A 123 2.35 14.24 -16.49
C PRO A 123 0.88 14.26 -16.92
N GLY A 124 0.61 14.66 -18.17
CA GLY A 124 -0.75 14.74 -18.71
C GLY A 124 -1.49 16.06 -18.43
N VAL A 125 -0.83 17.05 -17.82
CA VAL A 125 -1.35 18.40 -17.58
C VAL A 125 -0.53 19.40 -18.38
N SER A 126 -1.18 20.31 -19.13
CA SER A 126 -0.48 21.32 -19.93
C SER A 126 -0.10 22.57 -19.16
N GLY A 127 -0.82 22.89 -18.08
CA GLY A 127 -0.59 24.07 -17.24
C GLY A 127 -0.13 23.72 -15.82
N ALA A 128 -0.36 24.65 -14.89
CA ALA A 128 -0.23 24.38 -13.47
C ALA A 128 -1.42 23.52 -12.99
N GLY A 129 -1.13 22.52 -12.17
CA GLY A 129 -2.13 21.67 -11.54
C GLY A 129 -2.13 21.77 -10.02
N THR A 130 -2.94 20.91 -9.41
CA THR A 130 -3.00 20.72 -7.96
C THR A 130 -2.66 19.29 -7.62
N VAL A 131 -1.80 19.07 -6.63
CA VAL A 131 -1.52 17.74 -6.09
C VAL A 131 -2.07 17.65 -4.68
N ALA A 132 -2.91 16.65 -4.43
CA ALA A 132 -3.40 16.32 -3.10
C ALA A 132 -2.89 14.94 -2.68
N VAL A 133 -2.24 14.85 -1.52
CA VAL A 133 -1.77 13.60 -0.93
C VAL A 133 -2.59 13.29 0.31
N VAL A 134 -3.33 12.18 0.27
CA VAL A 134 -4.06 11.67 1.43
C VAL A 134 -3.10 10.78 2.24
N GLN A 135 -2.67 11.27 3.39
CA GLN A 135 -1.92 10.51 4.38
C GLN A 135 -2.91 9.76 5.28
N VAL A 136 -2.74 8.45 5.44
CA VAL A 136 -3.63 7.60 6.23
C VAL A 136 -2.81 6.63 7.07
N ALA A 137 -3.06 6.59 8.38
CA ALA A 137 -2.46 5.61 9.26
C ALA A 137 -2.87 4.19 8.83
N HIS A 138 -1.93 3.24 8.76
CA HIS A 138 -2.22 1.89 8.28
C HIS A 138 -3.29 1.16 9.11
N ALA A 139 -3.46 1.54 10.37
CA ALA A 139 -4.53 1.03 11.24
C ALA A 139 -5.93 1.39 10.74
N LEU A 140 -6.11 2.50 9.99
CA LEU A 140 -7.40 2.97 9.48
C LEU A 140 -7.83 2.24 8.18
N GLY A 141 -6.90 1.57 7.50
CA GLY A 141 -7.24 0.78 6.31
C GLY A 141 -6.04 0.28 5.54
N ASP A 142 -6.24 -0.80 4.80
CA ASP A 142 -5.35 -1.19 3.71
C ASP A 142 -5.48 -0.25 2.50
N GLY A 143 -4.64 -0.45 1.48
CA GLY A 143 -4.61 0.40 0.29
C GLY A 143 -5.93 0.49 -0.47
N ALA A 144 -6.76 -0.57 -0.47
CA ALA A 144 -8.07 -0.56 -1.13
C ALA A 144 -9.07 0.30 -0.34
N ARG A 145 -9.09 0.14 0.98
CA ARG A 145 -9.93 0.95 1.88
C ARG A 145 -9.50 2.42 1.89
N ALA A 146 -8.20 2.70 1.99
CA ALA A 146 -7.65 4.04 1.91
C ALA A 146 -7.99 4.72 0.57
N SER A 147 -7.90 3.99 -0.55
CA SER A 147 -8.33 4.51 -1.87
C SER A 147 -9.82 4.82 -1.92
N THR A 148 -10.66 4.01 -1.25
CA THR A 148 -12.10 4.27 -1.16
C THR A 148 -12.40 5.53 -0.33
N MET A 149 -11.68 5.73 0.78
CA MET A 149 -11.80 6.96 1.59
C MET A 149 -11.33 8.20 0.83
N ALA A 150 -10.20 8.12 0.12
CA ALA A 150 -9.72 9.21 -0.71
C ALA A 150 -10.68 9.53 -1.86
N ALA A 151 -11.22 8.51 -2.54
CA ALA A 151 -12.25 8.72 -3.56
C ALA A 151 -13.50 9.39 -2.99
N TRP A 152 -13.92 9.00 -1.77
CA TRP A 152 -14.99 9.70 -1.07
C TRP A 152 -14.62 11.16 -0.80
N LEU A 153 -13.42 11.48 -0.32
CA LEU A 153 -12.99 12.86 -0.11
C LEU A 153 -13.06 13.70 -1.39
N PHE A 154 -12.67 13.13 -2.53
CA PHE A 154 -12.61 13.80 -3.83
C PHE A 154 -13.88 13.66 -4.70
N GLY A 155 -15.04 13.49 -4.07
CA GLY A 155 -16.33 13.68 -4.76
C GLY A 155 -17.09 12.41 -5.16
N ARG A 156 -16.50 11.21 -5.07
CA ARG A 156 -17.22 9.98 -5.45
C ARG A 156 -18.42 9.74 -4.55
N ALA A 157 -19.59 9.49 -5.14
CA ALA A 157 -20.85 9.36 -4.40
C ALA A 157 -20.97 8.05 -3.60
N ALA A 158 -20.25 7.00 -3.99
CA ALA A 158 -20.30 5.71 -3.32
C ALA A 158 -19.72 5.82 -1.89
N PRO A 159 -20.50 5.55 -0.83
CA PRO A 159 -20.04 5.67 0.54
C PRO A 159 -18.97 4.63 0.88
N VAL A 160 -18.11 4.97 1.84
CA VAL A 160 -17.11 4.04 2.39
C VAL A 160 -17.84 2.93 3.14
N ALA A 161 -17.68 1.68 2.70
CA ALA A 161 -18.35 0.55 3.31
C ALA A 161 -17.91 0.37 4.77
N SER A 162 -18.90 0.23 5.67
CA SER A 162 -18.65 -0.09 7.07
C SER A 162 -18.07 -1.50 7.21
N VAL A 163 -17.09 -1.67 8.08
CA VAL A 163 -16.55 -2.99 8.41
C VAL A 163 -17.25 -3.55 9.63
N ALA A 164 -17.75 -4.78 9.53
CA ALA A 164 -18.44 -5.44 10.63
C ALA A 164 -17.49 -5.68 11.81
N ALA A 165 -17.99 -5.45 13.03
CA ALA A 165 -17.22 -5.67 14.24
C ALA A 165 -16.73 -7.14 14.36
N PRO A 166 -15.51 -7.36 14.89
CA PRO A 166 -14.99 -8.70 15.08
C PRO A 166 -15.87 -9.49 16.05
N ARG A 167 -16.29 -10.69 15.65
CA ARG A 167 -17.07 -11.59 16.50
C ARG A 167 -16.18 -12.16 17.61
N ARG A 168 -16.72 -12.28 18.82
CA ARG A 168 -16.06 -12.98 19.93
C ARG A 168 -15.82 -14.44 19.54
N GLY A 169 -14.70 -14.99 19.98
CA GLY A 169 -14.35 -16.39 19.76
C GLY A 169 -13.48 -16.91 20.89
N VAL A 170 -13.42 -18.23 21.03
CA VAL A 170 -12.62 -18.92 22.05
C VAL A 170 -11.27 -19.30 21.43
N LEU A 171 -10.18 -18.73 21.95
CA LEU A 171 -8.83 -18.87 21.38
C LEU A 171 -8.41 -20.35 21.22
N PRO A 172 -8.49 -21.23 22.24
CA PRO A 172 -8.07 -22.62 22.08
C PRO A 172 -8.78 -23.34 20.93
N TRP A 173 -10.09 -23.15 20.80
CA TRP A 173 -10.87 -23.73 19.72
C TRP A 173 -10.47 -23.19 18.35
N ARG A 174 -10.30 -21.87 18.23
CA ARG A 174 -9.87 -21.24 16.96
C ARG A 174 -8.45 -21.65 16.58
N ALA A 175 -7.54 -21.74 17.55
CA ALA A 175 -6.17 -22.21 17.35
C ALA A 175 -6.14 -23.67 16.87
N ALA A 176 -6.92 -24.56 17.50
CA ALA A 176 -7.05 -25.95 17.06
C ALA A 176 -7.62 -26.04 15.63
N ALA A 177 -8.69 -25.28 15.32
CA ALA A 177 -9.26 -25.23 13.98
C ALA A 177 -8.27 -24.70 12.93
N ALA A 178 -7.49 -23.67 13.27
CA ALA A 178 -6.43 -23.14 12.41
C ALA A 178 -5.31 -24.17 12.19
N ALA A 179 -4.88 -24.88 13.23
CA ALA A 179 -3.88 -25.94 13.12
C ALA A 179 -4.37 -27.10 12.23
N CYS A 180 -5.60 -27.56 12.40
CA CYS A 180 -6.21 -28.58 11.54
C CYS A 180 -6.31 -28.10 10.08
N ALA A 181 -6.74 -26.87 9.85
CA ALA A 181 -6.83 -26.30 8.51
C ALA A 181 -5.45 -26.11 7.86
N HIS A 182 -4.44 -25.75 8.65
CA HIS A 182 -3.05 -25.66 8.19
C HIS A 182 -2.48 -27.03 7.82
N ARG A 183 -2.74 -28.08 8.61
CA ARG A 183 -2.39 -29.47 8.26
C ARG A 183 -3.05 -29.90 6.94
N ARG A 184 -4.28 -29.48 6.68
CA ARG A 184 -4.94 -29.69 5.37
C ARG A 184 -4.22 -28.95 4.24
N LEU A 185 -3.86 -27.67 4.44
CA LEU A 185 -3.07 -26.90 3.46
C LEU A 185 -1.76 -27.62 3.10
N VAL A 186 -1.05 -28.13 4.11
CA VAL A 186 0.20 -28.88 3.92
C VAL A 186 -0.06 -30.18 3.16
N ARG A 187 -1.10 -30.94 3.51
CA ARG A 187 -1.49 -32.16 2.80
C ARG A 187 -1.86 -31.88 1.36
N ASP A 188 -2.68 -30.86 1.10
CA ASP A 188 -3.13 -30.50 -0.24
C ASP A 188 -1.95 -30.05 -1.10
N THR A 189 -0.99 -29.34 -0.52
CA THR A 189 0.27 -28.99 -1.18
C THR A 189 1.12 -30.23 -1.50
N ARG A 190 1.29 -31.15 -0.54
CA ARG A 190 2.05 -32.40 -0.74
C ARG A 190 1.41 -33.35 -1.76
N SER A 191 0.07 -33.39 -1.80
CA SER A 191 -0.69 -34.23 -2.73
C SER A 191 -0.82 -33.63 -4.14
N GLY A 192 -0.27 -32.44 -4.40
CA GLY A 192 -0.39 -31.76 -5.69
C GLY A 192 -1.75 -31.09 -5.95
N ARG A 193 -2.71 -31.19 -5.03
CA ARG A 193 -4.04 -30.53 -5.14
C ARG A 193 -3.95 -29.01 -5.09
N LEU A 194 -2.89 -28.48 -4.49
CA LEU A 194 -2.60 -27.05 -4.44
C LEU A 194 -1.11 -26.85 -4.73
N ALA A 195 -0.75 -25.99 -5.68
CA ALA A 195 0.65 -25.73 -5.94
C ALA A 195 1.33 -25.04 -4.73
N PRO A 196 2.62 -25.33 -4.46
CA PRO A 196 3.38 -24.61 -3.45
C PRO A 196 3.47 -23.12 -3.81
N GLY A 197 3.69 -22.25 -2.82
CA GLY A 197 3.99 -20.85 -3.08
C GLY A 197 5.39 -20.68 -3.69
N ALA A 198 5.67 -19.51 -4.28
CA ALA A 198 6.96 -19.25 -4.94
C ALA A 198 8.19 -19.36 -4.01
N GLY A 199 7.98 -19.36 -2.69
CA GLY A 199 9.03 -19.48 -1.68
C GLY A 199 9.81 -18.18 -1.46
N SER A 200 10.68 -18.16 -0.46
CA SER A 200 11.53 -17.00 -0.15
C SER A 200 12.77 -16.96 -1.04
N ARG A 201 13.47 -15.82 -1.05
CA ARG A 201 14.71 -15.56 -1.81
C ARG A 201 15.85 -15.13 -0.89
N PRO A 202 17.11 -15.32 -1.30
CA PRO A 202 18.24 -14.65 -0.68
C PRO A 202 18.07 -13.13 -0.72
N LEU A 203 18.72 -12.45 0.21
CA LEU A 203 18.83 -10.99 0.20
C LEU A 203 19.64 -10.54 -1.03
N LEU A 204 19.23 -9.42 -1.62
CA LEU A 204 19.98 -8.68 -2.63
C LEU A 204 20.21 -7.24 -2.15
N PRO A 205 21.04 -6.43 -2.84
CA PRO A 205 21.25 -5.02 -2.48
C PRO A 205 19.95 -4.20 -2.34
N THR A 206 18.91 -4.55 -3.10
CA THR A 206 17.57 -3.95 -2.99
C THR A 206 16.89 -4.18 -1.63
N ASN A 207 17.34 -5.18 -0.87
CA ASN A 207 16.90 -5.49 0.49
C ASN A 207 17.78 -4.84 1.58
N ALA A 208 18.72 -3.97 1.20
CA ALA A 208 19.52 -3.21 2.16
C ALA A 208 18.62 -2.37 3.07
N ARG A 209 19.12 -2.07 4.28
CA ARG A 209 18.42 -1.16 5.18
C ARG A 209 18.39 0.21 4.49
N PRO A 210 17.24 0.89 4.41
CA PRO A 210 17.16 2.22 3.83
C PRO A 210 18.10 3.19 4.57
N GLN A 211 19.11 3.71 3.87
CA GLN A 211 20.05 4.70 4.37
C GLN A 211 20.32 5.73 3.27
N GLY A 212 20.65 6.95 3.67
CA GLY A 212 20.86 8.08 2.75
C GLY A 212 19.55 8.69 2.25
N ALA A 213 19.64 9.41 1.13
CA ALA A 213 18.49 10.06 0.52
C ALA A 213 17.42 9.02 0.09
N ARG A 214 16.15 9.35 0.37
CA ARG A 214 14.98 8.57 -0.07
C ARG A 214 14.30 9.36 -1.17
N VAL A 215 14.17 8.75 -2.33
CA VAL A 215 13.71 9.44 -3.54
C VAL A 215 12.56 8.67 -4.15
N VAL A 216 11.59 9.42 -4.68
CA VAL A 216 10.48 8.87 -5.45
C VAL A 216 10.49 9.37 -6.88
N ARG A 217 10.08 8.49 -7.80
CA ARG A 217 9.87 8.78 -9.23
C ARG A 217 8.57 8.17 -9.69
N THR A 218 8.00 8.73 -10.75
CA THR A 218 6.73 8.27 -11.32
C THR A 218 6.81 8.24 -12.83
N LEU A 219 6.60 7.07 -13.42
CA LEU A 219 6.34 6.89 -14.84
C LEU A 219 4.83 6.83 -15.07
N VAL A 220 4.35 7.45 -16.14
CA VAL A 220 2.92 7.41 -16.51
C VAL A 220 2.75 6.71 -17.85
N ARG A 221 1.73 5.86 -17.92
CA ARG A 221 1.32 5.10 -19.11
C ARG A 221 -0.19 5.07 -19.23
N GLN A 222 -0.68 4.98 -20.45
CA GLN A 222 -2.04 4.56 -20.71
C GLN A 222 -2.15 3.05 -20.62
N ARG A 223 -3.31 2.55 -20.17
CA ARG A 223 -3.58 1.11 -20.08
C ARG A 223 -3.25 0.37 -21.38
N SER A 224 -3.55 0.97 -22.53
CA SER A 224 -3.28 0.41 -23.86
C SER A 224 -1.80 0.18 -24.16
N GLN A 225 -0.90 0.93 -23.51
CA GLN A 225 0.55 0.83 -23.67
C GLN A 225 1.19 -0.28 -22.82
N LEU A 226 0.41 -1.00 -22.00
CA LEU A 226 0.90 -2.05 -21.12
C LEU A 226 0.40 -3.43 -21.59
N PRO A 227 1.10 -4.07 -22.54
CA PRO A 227 0.68 -5.35 -23.08
C PRO A 227 0.84 -6.46 -22.04
N GLY A 228 -0.17 -7.33 -21.96
CA GLY A 228 -0.21 -8.42 -21.00
C GLY A 228 -1.62 -8.62 -20.45
N PRO A 229 -1.85 -9.75 -19.74
CA PRO A 229 -3.18 -10.11 -19.27
C PRO A 229 -3.73 -9.12 -18.24
N THR A 230 -2.84 -8.50 -17.45
CA THR A 230 -3.20 -7.43 -16.50
C THR A 230 -2.05 -6.41 -16.41
N VAL A 231 -2.36 -5.20 -15.98
CA VAL A 231 -1.37 -4.14 -15.70
C VAL A 231 -0.32 -4.64 -14.70
N THR A 232 -0.75 -5.30 -13.62
CA THR A 232 0.17 -5.84 -12.59
C THR A 232 1.18 -6.81 -13.18
N VAL A 233 0.74 -7.74 -14.05
CA VAL A 233 1.63 -8.70 -14.71
C VAL A 233 2.62 -7.99 -15.66
N ALA A 234 2.14 -7.04 -16.44
CA ALA A 234 2.99 -6.27 -17.36
C ALA A 234 4.10 -5.51 -16.60
N VAL A 235 3.72 -4.84 -15.51
CA VAL A 235 4.69 -4.09 -14.69
C VAL A 235 5.65 -5.02 -13.94
N LEU A 236 5.18 -6.14 -13.38
CA LEU A 236 6.09 -7.14 -12.77
C LEU A 236 7.11 -7.68 -13.77
N ALA A 237 6.69 -7.93 -15.02
CA ALA A 237 7.60 -8.39 -16.07
C ALA A 237 8.64 -7.30 -16.44
N ALA A 238 8.24 -6.02 -16.44
CA ALA A 238 9.14 -4.90 -16.68
C ALA A 238 10.13 -4.69 -15.51
N VAL A 239 9.64 -4.70 -14.27
CA VAL A 239 10.45 -4.64 -13.04
C VAL A 239 11.48 -5.77 -13.02
N SER A 240 11.08 -6.99 -13.41
CA SER A 240 12.00 -8.11 -13.55
C SER A 240 13.15 -7.80 -14.51
N ALA A 241 12.85 -7.25 -15.69
CA ALA A 241 13.87 -6.98 -16.71
C ALA A 241 14.79 -5.82 -16.28
N ALA A 242 14.21 -4.76 -15.71
CA ALA A 242 14.96 -3.61 -15.21
C ALA A 242 15.91 -4.00 -14.06
N LEU A 243 15.42 -4.76 -13.07
CA LEU A 243 16.25 -5.23 -11.96
C LEU A 243 17.35 -6.20 -12.41
N PHE A 244 17.07 -7.06 -13.38
CA PHE A 244 18.10 -7.97 -13.91
C PHE A 244 19.24 -7.20 -14.58
N ARG A 245 18.91 -6.17 -15.37
CA ARG A 245 19.91 -5.30 -15.98
C ARG A 245 20.71 -4.50 -14.95
N LEU A 246 20.05 -4.02 -13.90
CA LEU A 246 20.69 -3.25 -12.84
C LEU A 246 21.62 -4.11 -11.97
N LEU A 247 21.15 -5.30 -11.55
CA LEU A 247 21.84 -6.13 -10.56
C LEU A 247 22.81 -7.15 -11.17
N GLY A 248 22.65 -7.51 -12.45
CA GLY A 248 23.50 -8.50 -13.12
C GLY A 248 23.31 -9.94 -12.61
N GLY A 249 24.40 -10.72 -12.60
CA GLY A 249 24.42 -12.17 -12.31
C GLY A 249 23.75 -12.66 -11.01
N PRO A 250 23.78 -11.93 -9.87
CA PRO A 250 23.09 -12.33 -8.64
C PRO A 250 21.56 -12.41 -8.74
N ALA A 251 20.96 -11.95 -9.84
CA ALA A 251 19.53 -11.75 -9.99
C ALA A 251 18.78 -12.89 -10.72
N GLU A 252 19.35 -14.09 -10.89
CA GLU A 252 18.66 -15.17 -11.62
C GLU A 252 17.35 -15.66 -10.94
N SER A 253 17.24 -15.49 -9.62
CA SER A 253 16.08 -15.92 -8.81
C SER A 253 15.31 -14.75 -8.19
N LEU A 254 15.06 -13.68 -8.93
CA LEU A 254 14.29 -12.55 -8.40
C LEU A 254 12.84 -12.93 -8.03
N ALA A 255 12.32 -12.30 -6.98
CA ALA A 255 10.90 -12.32 -6.63
C ALA A 255 10.41 -10.93 -6.22
N ALA A 256 9.11 -10.69 -6.37
CA ALA A 256 8.42 -9.54 -5.82
C ALA A 256 7.45 -9.98 -4.72
N GLU A 257 7.39 -9.20 -3.66
CA GLU A 257 6.32 -9.28 -2.69
C GLU A 257 5.14 -8.43 -3.18
N VAL A 258 3.97 -9.04 -3.30
CA VAL A 258 2.76 -8.42 -3.83
C VAL A 258 1.66 -8.47 -2.78
N PRO A 259 1.23 -7.33 -2.21
CA PRO A 259 0.03 -7.25 -1.40
C PRO A 259 -1.20 -7.65 -2.23
N MET A 260 -2.01 -8.56 -1.70
CA MET A 260 -3.22 -9.05 -2.37
C MET A 260 -4.40 -9.01 -1.40
N ALA A 261 -5.53 -8.48 -1.88
CA ALA A 261 -6.78 -8.46 -1.11
C ALA A 261 -7.24 -9.89 -0.79
N LYS A 262 -7.65 -10.12 0.46
CA LYS A 262 -8.21 -11.40 0.88
C LYS A 262 -9.62 -11.58 0.31
N PRO A 263 -10.04 -12.82 0.00
CA PRO A 263 -11.38 -13.08 -0.50
C PRO A 263 -12.44 -12.82 0.58
N GLY A 264 -13.65 -12.49 0.14
CA GLY A 264 -14.82 -12.27 1.01
C GLY A 264 -14.83 -10.90 1.69
N ALA A 265 -15.91 -10.64 2.44
CA ALA A 265 -16.11 -9.36 3.11
C ALA A 265 -15.08 -9.11 4.22
N PRO A 266 -14.52 -7.88 4.32
CA PRO A 266 -13.54 -7.53 5.34
C PRO A 266 -14.16 -7.61 6.75
N ARG A 267 -13.33 -7.98 7.73
CA ARG A 267 -13.67 -8.03 9.17
C ARG A 267 -12.75 -7.17 10.04
N ALA A 268 -11.86 -6.45 9.38
CA ALA A 268 -10.91 -5.49 9.91
C ALA A 268 -10.67 -4.46 8.81
N TYR A 269 -10.12 -3.31 9.17
CA TYR A 269 -9.78 -2.28 8.19
C TYR A 269 -8.63 -2.71 7.28
N ASN A 270 -7.74 -3.56 7.77
CA ASN A 270 -6.73 -4.27 6.98
C ASN A 270 -7.22 -5.67 6.59
N HIS A 271 -7.46 -5.89 5.29
CA HIS A 271 -7.97 -7.14 4.73
C HIS A 271 -7.17 -7.60 3.50
N PHE A 272 -5.86 -7.68 3.67
CA PHE A 272 -4.92 -8.16 2.66
C PHE A 272 -3.93 -9.17 3.23
N GLY A 273 -3.19 -9.85 2.35
CA GLY A 273 -2.02 -10.64 2.70
C GLY A 273 -0.95 -10.47 1.62
N ASN A 274 0.32 -10.67 2.00
CA ASN A 274 1.43 -10.55 1.07
C ASN A 274 1.76 -11.91 0.46
N VAL A 275 2.01 -11.93 -0.85
CA VAL A 275 2.37 -13.15 -1.58
C VAL A 275 3.69 -12.93 -2.32
N ALA A 276 4.53 -13.97 -2.34
CA ALA A 276 5.74 -13.99 -3.15
C ALA A 276 5.38 -14.39 -4.59
N VAL A 277 5.88 -13.63 -5.57
CA VAL A 277 5.72 -13.88 -7.01
C VAL A 277 7.11 -13.93 -7.64
N GLY A 278 7.45 -15.00 -8.34
CA GLY A 278 8.71 -15.07 -9.08
C GLY A 278 8.75 -14.04 -10.20
N LEU A 279 9.91 -13.42 -10.43
CA LEU A 279 10.10 -12.42 -11.48
C LEU A 279 10.66 -13.03 -12.78
N TYR A 280 11.35 -14.18 -12.69
CA TYR A 280 11.81 -14.97 -13.85
C TYR A 280 12.64 -14.16 -14.88
N PRO A 281 13.72 -13.49 -14.46
CA PRO A 281 14.44 -12.57 -15.33
C PRO A 281 15.19 -13.25 -16.49
N ALA A 282 15.63 -14.50 -16.32
CA ALA A 282 16.31 -15.26 -17.36
C ALA A 282 15.39 -15.70 -18.53
N LEU A 283 14.06 -15.63 -18.36
CA LEU A 283 13.12 -16.04 -19.40
C LEU A 283 12.88 -14.94 -20.44
N GLY A 284 12.44 -15.34 -21.64
CA GLY A 284 11.90 -14.40 -22.62
C GLY A 284 10.62 -13.72 -22.11
N ARG A 285 10.29 -12.52 -22.63
CA ARG A 285 9.17 -11.70 -22.13
C ARG A 285 7.85 -12.48 -22.07
N ALA A 286 7.48 -13.19 -23.13
CA ALA A 286 6.22 -13.93 -23.21
C ALA A 286 6.12 -15.03 -22.14
N GLU A 287 7.18 -15.83 -21.99
CA GLU A 287 7.23 -16.89 -20.98
C GLU A 287 7.24 -16.33 -19.56
N ARG A 288 8.04 -15.28 -19.30
CA ARG A 288 8.06 -14.56 -18.02
C ARG A 288 6.66 -14.08 -17.64
N VAL A 289 5.94 -13.43 -18.56
CA VAL A 289 4.55 -12.97 -18.37
C VAL A 289 3.64 -14.14 -17.99
N GLY A 290 3.74 -15.27 -18.70
CA GLY A 290 2.97 -16.47 -18.39
C GLY A 290 3.25 -17.02 -16.98
N ARG A 291 4.52 -17.09 -16.58
CA ARG A 291 4.93 -17.59 -15.25
C ARG A 291 4.51 -16.65 -14.12
N ILE A 292 4.65 -15.34 -14.29
CA ILE A 292 4.16 -14.33 -13.32
C ILE A 292 2.64 -14.44 -13.15
N ALA A 293 1.90 -14.55 -14.25
CA ALA A 293 0.44 -14.68 -14.20
C ALA A 293 0.01 -15.98 -13.50
N ALA A 294 0.72 -17.08 -13.73
CA ALA A 294 0.50 -18.35 -13.06
C ALA A 294 0.74 -18.25 -11.54
N ASP A 295 1.83 -17.60 -11.12
CA ASP A 295 2.15 -17.38 -9.69
C ASP A 295 1.09 -16.54 -8.99
N LEU A 296 0.63 -15.44 -9.60
CA LEU A 296 -0.44 -14.62 -9.04
C LEU A 296 -1.76 -15.41 -8.93
N THR A 297 -2.07 -16.23 -9.93
CA THR A 297 -3.27 -17.08 -9.92
C THR A 297 -3.18 -18.14 -8.83
N ASN A 298 -2.03 -18.78 -8.68
CA ASN A 298 -1.77 -19.75 -7.62
C ASN A 298 -1.86 -19.08 -6.24
N ALA A 299 -1.22 -17.92 -6.07
CA ALA A 299 -1.30 -17.14 -4.84
C ALA A 299 -2.75 -16.83 -4.44
N ARG A 300 -3.59 -16.42 -5.39
CA ARG A 300 -5.02 -16.21 -5.17
C ARG A 300 -5.75 -17.48 -4.74
N ARG A 301 -5.48 -18.63 -5.39
CA ARG A 301 -6.04 -19.94 -4.98
C ARG A 301 -5.62 -20.31 -3.56
N ARG A 302 -4.36 -20.08 -3.21
CA ARG A 302 -3.84 -20.31 -1.85
C ARG A 302 -4.51 -19.39 -0.82
N MET A 303 -4.80 -18.13 -1.17
CA MET A 303 -5.54 -17.21 -0.30
C MET A 303 -7.01 -17.60 -0.09
N GLN A 304 -7.62 -18.28 -1.08
CA GLN A 304 -8.97 -18.84 -0.96
C GLN A 304 -9.03 -20.13 -0.14
N HIS A 305 -7.88 -20.76 0.14
CA HIS A 305 -7.83 -21.97 0.93
C HIS A 305 -8.37 -21.72 2.36
N PRO A 306 -9.22 -22.60 2.92
CA PRO A 306 -9.83 -22.40 4.25
C PRO A 306 -8.86 -22.14 5.40
N ALA A 307 -7.60 -22.56 5.27
CA ALA A 307 -6.55 -22.29 6.24
C ALA A 307 -6.29 -20.80 6.48
N VAL A 308 -6.39 -19.96 5.45
CA VAL A 308 -6.16 -18.51 5.60
C VAL A 308 -7.22 -17.88 6.48
N ARG A 309 -8.49 -18.16 6.17
CA ARG A 309 -9.62 -17.71 7.01
C ARG A 309 -9.55 -18.27 8.42
N ALA A 310 -9.17 -19.54 8.59
CA ALA A 310 -9.03 -20.14 9.92
C ALA A 310 -7.92 -19.46 10.74
N ALA A 311 -6.79 -19.12 10.11
CA ALA A 311 -5.70 -18.38 10.74
C ALA A 311 -6.13 -16.97 11.15
N ASP A 312 -6.82 -16.22 10.28
CA ASP A 312 -7.35 -14.90 10.61
C ASP A 312 -8.32 -14.93 11.80
N LEU A 313 -9.19 -15.94 11.86
CA LEU A 313 -10.12 -16.11 12.97
C LEU A 313 -9.42 -16.48 14.28
N ALA A 314 -8.32 -17.24 14.22
CA ALA A 314 -7.49 -17.51 15.40
C ALA A 314 -6.74 -16.26 15.86
N PHE A 315 -6.15 -15.52 14.93
CA PHE A 315 -5.46 -14.27 15.21
C PHE A 315 -6.39 -13.23 15.86
N ALA A 316 -7.63 -13.11 15.37
CA ALA A 316 -8.64 -12.22 15.93
C ALA A 316 -9.04 -12.56 17.40
N THR A 317 -8.70 -13.75 17.90
CA THR A 317 -8.96 -14.18 19.28
C THR A 317 -7.77 -14.08 20.22
N VAL A 318 -6.60 -13.63 19.74
CA VAL A 318 -5.42 -13.42 20.59
C VAL A 318 -5.76 -12.34 21.65
N PRO A 319 -5.43 -12.54 22.93
CA PRO A 319 -5.60 -11.51 23.95
C PRO A 319 -4.75 -10.28 23.64
N ALA A 320 -5.28 -9.09 23.90
CA ALA A 320 -4.61 -7.83 23.57
C ALA A 320 -3.22 -7.73 24.22
N ALA A 321 -3.11 -8.11 25.51
CA ALA A 321 -1.84 -8.12 26.24
C ALA A 321 -0.80 -9.03 25.56
N LEU A 322 -1.21 -10.22 25.12
CA LEU A 322 -0.32 -11.17 24.45
C LEU A 322 0.13 -10.65 23.08
N LEU A 323 -0.79 -10.08 22.30
CA LEU A 323 -0.43 -9.49 21.00
C LEU A 323 0.47 -8.26 21.15
N ARG A 324 0.15 -7.37 22.11
CA ARG A 324 0.96 -6.18 22.43
C ARG A 324 2.36 -6.57 22.88
N TRP A 325 2.48 -7.58 23.75
CA TRP A 325 3.77 -8.15 24.14
C TRP A 325 4.51 -8.74 22.94
N GLY A 326 3.85 -9.51 22.07
CA GLY A 326 4.47 -10.04 20.85
C GLY A 326 5.02 -8.94 19.94
N VAL A 327 4.26 -7.85 19.74
CA VAL A 327 4.72 -6.66 19.02
C VAL A 327 5.89 -5.98 19.74
N SER A 328 5.88 -5.91 21.07
CA SER A 328 6.98 -5.34 21.84
C SER A 328 8.29 -6.12 21.70
N GLN A 329 8.25 -7.41 21.34
CA GLN A 329 9.44 -8.22 21.03
C GLN A 329 9.98 -8.02 19.60
N PHE A 330 9.27 -7.34 18.72
CA PHE A 330 9.75 -7.09 17.36
C PHE A 330 11.03 -6.25 17.36
N ASP A 331 12.13 -6.80 16.86
CA ASP A 331 13.37 -6.08 16.63
C ASP A 331 13.42 -5.62 15.16
N ALA A 332 13.39 -4.29 14.96
CA ALA A 332 13.43 -3.69 13.63
C ALA A 332 14.84 -3.74 13.00
N ASP A 333 15.88 -3.97 13.80
CA ASP A 333 17.27 -4.05 13.35
C ASP A 333 17.72 -5.48 13.03
N ALA A 334 16.94 -6.48 13.45
CA ALA A 334 17.18 -7.88 13.12
C ALA A 334 17.12 -8.13 11.60
N ARG A 335 18.23 -8.64 11.04
CA ARG A 335 18.34 -8.97 9.62
C ARG A 335 17.74 -10.34 9.32
N PRO A 336 16.75 -10.46 8.41
CA PRO A 336 16.25 -11.76 8.00
C PRO A 336 17.25 -12.48 7.10
N ALA A 337 17.40 -13.80 7.23
CA ALA A 337 18.26 -14.59 6.34
C ALA A 337 17.70 -14.69 4.89
N ARG A 338 16.37 -14.60 4.75
CA ARG A 338 15.66 -14.69 3.47
C ARG A 338 14.44 -13.77 3.47
N VAL A 339 14.05 -13.32 2.29
CA VAL A 339 12.93 -12.38 2.08
C VAL A 339 11.85 -13.00 1.19
N ALA A 340 10.60 -12.53 1.30
CA ALA A 340 9.52 -12.95 0.41
C ALA A 340 9.69 -12.40 -1.02
N GLY A 341 10.31 -11.22 -1.15
CA GLY A 341 10.67 -10.60 -2.42
C GLY A 341 11.92 -9.74 -2.28
N ASN A 342 12.61 -9.53 -3.41
CA ASN A 342 13.72 -8.59 -3.55
C ASN A 342 13.24 -7.17 -3.82
N THR A 343 11.95 -7.01 -4.13
CA THR A 343 11.25 -5.74 -4.19
C THR A 343 9.78 -5.95 -3.76
N VAL A 344 9.06 -4.86 -3.52
CA VAL A 344 7.61 -4.86 -3.36
C VAL A 344 6.97 -4.28 -4.61
N VAL A 345 5.87 -4.88 -5.09
CA VAL A 345 5.01 -4.27 -6.12
C VAL A 345 3.58 -4.24 -5.58
N SER A 346 3.16 -3.07 -5.11
CA SER A 346 1.78 -2.81 -4.70
C SER A 346 0.96 -2.34 -5.89
N SER A 347 -0.17 -2.98 -6.17
CA SER A 347 -1.00 -2.65 -7.33
C SER A 347 -2.45 -2.43 -6.93
N VAL A 348 -2.97 -1.22 -7.16
CA VAL A 348 -4.33 -0.82 -6.78
C VAL A 348 -4.98 -0.05 -7.92
N HIS A 349 -6.10 -0.56 -8.42
CA HIS A 349 -6.98 0.17 -9.34
C HIS A 349 -7.97 1.00 -8.52
N ARG A 350 -7.92 2.34 -8.66
CA ARG A 350 -8.71 3.29 -7.87
C ARG A 350 -10.05 3.69 -8.52
N GLY A 351 -10.41 3.04 -9.62
CA GLY A 351 -11.69 3.20 -10.32
C GLY A 351 -11.62 4.20 -11.48
N ALA A 352 -12.78 4.72 -11.88
CA ALA A 352 -12.89 5.72 -12.95
C ALA A 352 -12.20 7.04 -12.57
N ALA A 353 -11.85 7.83 -13.58
CA ALA A 353 -11.34 9.20 -13.43
C ALA A 353 -12.48 10.19 -13.17
N ASP A 354 -13.23 9.96 -12.09
CA ASP A 354 -14.41 10.73 -11.67
C ASP A 354 -14.16 11.57 -10.39
N LEU A 355 -12.90 11.69 -9.98
CA LEU A 355 -12.51 12.44 -8.78
C LEU A 355 -12.17 13.88 -9.13
N HIS A 356 -12.46 14.78 -8.20
CA HIS A 356 -12.27 16.22 -8.37
C HIS A 356 -11.74 16.87 -7.10
N PHE A 357 -10.93 17.91 -7.27
CA PHE A 357 -10.54 18.83 -6.21
C PHE A 357 -11.09 20.22 -6.54
N GLY A 358 -12.24 20.57 -5.94
CA GLY A 358 -13.03 21.70 -6.42
C GLY A 358 -13.55 21.43 -7.83
N ALA A 359 -13.20 22.29 -8.79
CA ALA A 359 -13.54 22.12 -10.20
C ALA A 359 -12.47 21.36 -11.00
N ALA A 360 -11.27 21.13 -10.45
CA ALA A 360 -10.16 20.50 -11.14
C ALA A 360 -10.37 18.96 -11.20
N PRO A 361 -10.45 18.34 -12.40
CA PRO A 361 -10.61 16.91 -12.54
C PRO A 361 -9.30 16.15 -12.31
N VAL A 362 -9.38 14.92 -11.81
CA VAL A 362 -8.21 14.06 -11.60
C VAL A 362 -7.63 13.59 -12.94
N VAL A 363 -6.29 13.62 -13.06
CA VAL A 363 -5.58 13.16 -14.26
C VAL A 363 -4.73 11.93 -14.03
N LEU A 364 -4.16 11.80 -12.82
CA LEU A 364 -3.36 10.65 -12.42
C LEU A 364 -3.45 10.44 -10.92
N THR A 365 -3.08 9.23 -10.51
CA THR A 365 -2.99 8.88 -9.10
C THR A 365 -1.80 7.96 -8.87
N ALA A 366 -1.09 8.16 -7.76
CA ALA A 366 0.07 7.38 -7.39
C ALA A 366 0.02 7.02 -5.89
N GLY A 367 0.97 6.21 -5.48
CA GLY A 367 1.20 5.85 -4.09
C GLY A 367 2.58 5.25 -3.97
N TYR A 368 3.30 5.58 -2.92
CA TYR A 368 4.70 5.22 -2.76
C TYR A 368 4.79 4.27 -1.58
N PRO A 369 4.79 2.93 -1.79
CA PRO A 369 4.87 2.00 -0.69
C PRO A 369 6.08 2.31 0.19
N ALA A 370 5.89 2.19 1.51
CA ALA A 370 6.94 2.53 2.45
C ALA A 370 8.13 1.58 2.30
N LEU A 371 9.34 2.12 2.49
CA LEU A 371 10.53 1.30 2.68
C LEU A 371 10.47 0.64 4.06
N SER A 372 11.14 -0.51 4.21
CA SER A 372 11.21 -1.22 5.48
C SER A 372 12.65 -1.63 5.79
N PRO A 373 12.98 -2.07 7.03
CA PRO A 373 14.35 -2.43 7.38
C PRO A 373 15.02 -3.49 6.49
N ALA A 374 14.22 -4.32 5.78
CA ALA A 374 14.68 -5.34 4.83
C ALA A 374 14.23 -5.06 3.37
N MET A 375 13.82 -3.82 3.06
CA MET A 375 13.35 -3.42 1.74
C MET A 375 13.69 -1.96 1.45
N GLY A 376 14.73 -1.75 0.65
CA GLY A 376 15.18 -0.43 0.21
C GLY A 376 14.65 0.01 -1.16
N LEU A 377 13.88 -0.85 -1.86
CA LEU A 377 13.25 -0.54 -3.14
C LEU A 377 11.82 -1.09 -3.22
N THR A 378 10.86 -0.21 -3.49
CA THR A 378 9.46 -0.59 -3.69
C THR A 378 8.84 0.09 -4.92
N HIS A 379 7.76 -0.51 -5.41
CA HIS A 379 7.00 -0.04 -6.56
C HIS A 379 5.52 0.05 -6.24
N GLY A 380 4.89 1.13 -6.70
CA GLY A 380 3.45 1.30 -6.68
C GLY A 380 2.89 1.35 -8.10
N VAL A 381 1.81 0.61 -8.38
CA VAL A 381 1.12 0.55 -9.67
C VAL A 381 -0.33 0.97 -9.45
N HIS A 382 -0.62 2.22 -9.77
CA HIS A 382 -1.88 2.86 -9.42
C HIS A 382 -2.61 3.32 -10.67
N GLY A 383 -3.84 2.84 -10.85
CA GLY A 383 -4.67 3.19 -12.02
C GLY A 383 -5.85 4.07 -11.64
N ILE A 384 -6.16 5.07 -12.46
CA ILE A 384 -7.40 5.83 -12.41
C ILE A 384 -7.88 6.14 -13.84
N GLY A 385 -9.09 5.67 -14.17
CA GLY A 385 -9.50 5.55 -15.56
C GLY A 385 -8.49 4.68 -16.34
N ASP A 386 -8.04 5.19 -17.49
CA ASP A 386 -7.02 4.52 -18.30
C ASP A 386 -5.57 4.94 -17.96
N THR A 387 -5.40 5.95 -17.11
CA THR A 387 -4.07 6.42 -16.69
C THR A 387 -3.50 5.51 -15.60
N ILE A 388 -2.32 4.95 -15.85
CA ILE A 388 -1.55 4.12 -14.93
C ILE A 388 -0.27 4.85 -14.53
N ALA A 389 -0.13 5.13 -13.23
CA ALA A 389 1.12 5.59 -12.65
C ALA A 389 1.92 4.42 -12.07
N ILE A 390 3.18 4.30 -12.48
CA ILE A 390 4.16 3.35 -12.01
C ILE A 390 5.20 4.15 -11.23
N SER A 391 5.09 4.07 -9.91
CA SER A 391 5.94 4.77 -8.96
C SER A 391 7.08 3.87 -8.49
N VAL A 392 8.24 4.47 -8.29
CA VAL A 392 9.44 3.87 -7.71
C VAL A 392 9.78 4.66 -6.46
N HIS A 393 10.00 3.96 -5.34
CA HIS A 393 10.48 4.56 -4.10
C HIS A 393 11.73 3.79 -3.65
N ALA A 394 12.86 4.48 -3.56
CA ALA A 394 14.13 3.86 -3.23
C ALA A 394 14.96 4.71 -2.27
N ALA A 395 15.77 4.03 -1.45
CA ALA A 395 16.86 4.65 -0.71
C ALA A 395 18.18 4.51 -1.49
N ALA A 396 19.06 5.50 -1.35
CA ALA A 396 20.38 5.51 -1.98
C ALA A 396 21.22 4.25 -1.65
N SER A 397 21.04 3.67 -0.46
CA SER A 397 21.71 2.42 -0.06
C SER A 397 21.30 1.18 -0.86
N ALA A 398 20.12 1.20 -1.48
CA ALA A 398 19.61 0.11 -2.31
C ALA A 398 19.78 0.41 -3.80
N ILE A 399 19.53 1.66 -4.21
CA ILE A 399 19.62 2.14 -5.60
C ILE A 399 20.33 3.50 -5.57
N PRO A 400 21.64 3.56 -5.83
CA PRO A 400 22.39 4.81 -5.78
C PRO A 400 21.92 5.84 -6.81
N ASP A 401 21.54 5.38 -8.00
CA ASP A 401 20.99 6.19 -9.08
C ASP A 401 19.58 5.69 -9.45
N ILE A 402 18.57 6.37 -8.89
CA ILE A 402 17.17 6.03 -9.16
C ILE A 402 16.74 6.39 -10.58
N ASP A 403 17.36 7.40 -11.18
CA ASP A 403 17.00 7.89 -12.52
C ASP A 403 17.45 6.88 -13.57
N ALA A 404 18.68 6.34 -13.45
CA ALA A 404 19.13 5.22 -14.28
C ALA A 404 18.23 3.98 -14.15
N TYR A 405 17.75 3.66 -12.94
CA TYR A 405 16.81 2.56 -12.76
C TYR A 405 15.45 2.82 -13.42
N VAL A 406 14.95 4.06 -13.33
CA VAL A 406 13.69 4.46 -13.96
C VAL A 406 13.79 4.43 -15.48
N GLU A 407 14.93 4.79 -16.08
CA GLU A 407 15.18 4.64 -17.51
C GLU A 407 15.14 3.16 -17.97
N LEU A 408 15.76 2.26 -17.20
CA LEU A 408 15.69 0.82 -17.45
C LEU A 408 14.25 0.29 -17.38
N LEU A 409 13.48 0.76 -16.39
CA LEU A 409 12.08 0.41 -16.23
C LEU A 409 11.23 0.96 -17.38
N ASP A 410 11.44 2.22 -17.77
CA ASP A 410 10.75 2.87 -18.88
C ASP A 410 10.96 2.10 -20.19
N GLY A 411 12.20 1.71 -20.48
CA GLY A 411 12.55 0.88 -21.63
C GLY A 411 11.94 -0.52 -21.59
N ALA A 412 11.79 -1.14 -20.41
CA ALA A 412 11.19 -2.46 -20.25
C ALA A 412 9.65 -2.48 -20.31
N LEU A 413 9.02 -1.31 -20.13
CA LEU A 413 7.56 -1.14 -20.25
C LEU A 413 7.09 -0.99 -21.70
N ARG A 414 8.00 -0.65 -22.62
CA ARG A 414 7.71 -0.47 -24.05
C ARG A 414 7.47 -1.81 -24.77
#